data_AF-A0AA85AQG6-F1
#
_entry.id   AF-A0AA85AQG6-F1
#
_cell.length_a   1.000
_cell.length_b   1.000
_cell.length_c   1.000
_cell.angle_alpha   90.00
_cell.angle_beta   90.00
_cell.angle_gamma   90.00
#
_symmetry.space_group_name_H-M   'P 1'
#
loop_
_entity.id
_entity.type
_entity.pdbx_description
1 polymer ?
#
loop_
_entity_poly.entity_id
_entity_poly.type
_entity_poly.pdbx_seq_one_letter_code
_entity_poly.pdbx_strand_id
1 'polypeptide(L)'
;MKGTALLYWFLWFLIVNVFVDEAQINTISSVNKVLQAFESGFDPEVYQNITEVISSKGYKSEEHYVTTKDGFILCIIRILPKCHVASGRQKVVFLQHGLLDSAHTWVNNLPDESLGFILADNCYDVWLGNSRGSTYSSNHQYLKPDDKEFWEFSWDEMGKYDLPATLIYILNYTNAEKLSYIGHSQGCQILLACFDEHPIMQSFINLFIALAPAAYLGSIKSPIRYIAPFAKTVEPVIEWFGNGLFLCKPNHIPFVCSNIMYLIAGYDSKNTNVSRLPIYVAHTPAGTSVQNMVHYCQGIVTDRFQKYDYGPTKNLQIYNQSYPPLYNISQLKIPIIIYYGGHDWLASYNDVHKLIKQINYTISSIHYFPQYNHLDFVWV
;
A
#
# COMPACT_ATOMS: atom_id res chain seq x y z
N MET A 1 -25.61 11.19 16.62
CA MET A 1 -26.30 11.50 15.34
C MET A 1 -25.99 12.87 14.71
N LYS A 2 -25.40 13.86 15.40
CA LYS A 2 -25.08 15.17 14.78
C LYS A 2 -23.62 15.34 14.27
N GLY A 3 -22.67 14.49 14.71
CA GLY A 3 -21.25 14.58 14.32
C GLY A 3 -20.91 13.94 12.96
N THR A 4 -21.64 12.88 12.58
CA THR A 4 -21.48 12.23 11.26
C THR A 4 -21.80 13.19 10.12
N ALA A 5 -22.82 14.03 10.29
CA ALA A 5 -23.22 15.02 9.29
C ALA A 5 -22.11 16.05 9.01
N LEU A 6 -21.31 16.45 10.00
CA LEU A 6 -20.27 17.46 9.84
C LEU A 6 -19.04 16.90 9.11
N LEU A 7 -18.66 15.65 9.41
CA LEU A 7 -17.59 14.95 8.69
C LEU A 7 -18.00 14.67 7.23
N TYR A 8 -19.25 14.24 7.00
CA TYR A 8 -19.79 14.11 5.65
C TYR A 8 -19.84 15.46 4.93
N TRP A 9 -20.20 16.55 5.62
CA TRP A 9 -20.19 17.89 5.03
C TRP A 9 -18.78 18.36 4.69
N PHE A 10 -17.79 18.07 5.54
CA PHE A 10 -16.39 18.45 5.32
C PHE A 10 -15.75 17.63 4.20
N LEU A 11 -16.00 16.32 4.15
CA LEU A 11 -15.59 15.44 3.06
C LEU A 11 -16.31 15.80 1.75
N TRP A 12 -17.60 16.09 1.80
CA TRP A 12 -18.37 16.57 0.65
C TRP A 12 -17.88 17.94 0.18
N PHE A 13 -17.55 18.85 1.08
CA PHE A 13 -17.00 20.16 0.74
C PHE A 13 -15.60 20.03 0.11
N LEU A 14 -14.74 19.14 0.62
CA LEU A 14 -13.46 18.81 -0.01
C LEU A 14 -13.65 18.18 -1.38
N ILE A 15 -14.54 17.21 -1.53
CA ILE A 15 -14.83 16.55 -2.81
C ILE A 15 -15.43 17.55 -3.81
N VAL A 16 -16.39 18.37 -3.41
CA VAL A 16 -17.02 19.32 -4.35
C VAL A 16 -16.06 20.43 -4.74
N ASN A 17 -15.32 21.04 -3.81
CA ASN A 17 -14.44 22.16 -4.16
C ASN A 17 -13.13 21.74 -4.83
N VAL A 18 -12.63 20.52 -4.58
CA VAL A 18 -11.43 20.01 -5.27
C VAL A 18 -11.76 19.49 -6.67
N PHE A 19 -12.94 18.89 -6.88
CA PHE A 19 -13.29 18.31 -8.17
C PHE A 19 -14.05 19.28 -9.10
N VAL A 20 -14.67 20.35 -8.60
CA VAL A 20 -15.41 21.30 -9.48
C VAL A 20 -14.48 22.11 -10.39
N ASP A 21 -13.20 22.31 -10.05
CA ASP A 21 -12.27 23.06 -10.90
C ASP A 21 -11.54 22.22 -11.96
N GLU A 22 -11.27 20.92 -11.71
CA GLU A 22 -10.62 20.04 -12.72
C GLU A 22 -11.61 19.16 -13.52
N ALA A 23 -12.82 18.92 -13.01
CA ALA A 23 -13.81 18.09 -13.69
C ALA A 23 -14.63 18.83 -14.77
N GLN A 24 -14.36 20.12 -15.00
CA GLN A 24 -15.09 20.91 -16.01
C GLN A 24 -14.80 20.52 -17.47
N ILE A 25 -13.88 19.59 -17.75
CA ILE A 25 -13.50 19.28 -19.15
C ILE A 25 -13.98 17.90 -19.67
N ASN A 26 -14.41 16.92 -18.85
CA ASN A 26 -14.72 15.55 -19.36
C ASN A 26 -15.90 14.78 -18.70
N THR A 27 -16.81 15.45 -17.98
CA THR A 27 -17.58 14.79 -16.91
C THR A 27 -18.78 13.93 -17.29
N ILE A 28 -19.56 14.22 -18.33
CA ILE A 28 -20.82 13.47 -18.56
C ILE A 28 -20.57 12.05 -19.12
N SER A 29 -19.62 11.92 -20.05
CA SER A 29 -19.27 10.63 -20.66
C SER A 29 -18.62 9.67 -19.66
N SER A 30 -17.69 10.16 -18.85
CA SER A 30 -16.97 9.35 -17.86
C SER A 30 -17.89 8.89 -16.72
N VAL A 31 -18.78 9.76 -16.23
CA VAL A 31 -19.77 9.38 -15.20
C VAL A 31 -20.74 8.33 -15.74
N ASN A 32 -21.24 8.48 -16.97
CA ASN A 32 -22.13 7.49 -17.57
C ASN A 32 -21.45 6.13 -17.80
N LYS A 33 -20.15 6.11 -18.16
CA LYS A 33 -19.38 4.85 -18.27
C LYS A 33 -19.20 4.16 -16.92
N VAL A 34 -18.93 4.92 -15.87
CA VAL A 34 -18.87 4.38 -14.50
C VAL A 34 -20.23 3.80 -14.13
N LEU A 35 -21.32 4.56 -14.28
CA LEU A 35 -22.68 4.10 -13.97
C LEU A 35 -23.06 2.84 -14.77
N GLN A 36 -22.76 2.79 -16.08
CA GLN A 36 -22.98 1.60 -16.90
C GLN A 36 -22.21 0.37 -16.40
N ALA A 37 -20.96 0.54 -15.96
CA ALA A 37 -20.18 -0.56 -15.39
C ALA A 37 -20.79 -1.11 -14.09
N PHE A 38 -21.51 -0.28 -13.33
CA PHE A 38 -22.27 -0.72 -12.15
C PHE A 38 -23.66 -1.30 -12.50
N GLU A 39 -24.22 -0.99 -13.68
CA GLU A 39 -25.55 -1.43 -14.13
C GLU A 39 -25.54 -2.78 -14.89
N SER A 40 -24.43 -3.15 -15.54
CA SER A 40 -24.35 -4.33 -16.43
C SER A 40 -24.29 -5.72 -15.74
N GLY A 41 -24.54 -5.78 -14.44
CA GLY A 41 -24.28 -6.97 -13.60
C GLY A 41 -22.83 -7.00 -13.14
N PHE A 42 -22.61 -7.34 -11.87
CA PHE A 42 -21.29 -7.33 -11.27
C PHE A 42 -20.48 -8.55 -11.72
N ASP A 43 -19.26 -8.29 -12.19
CA ASP A 43 -18.24 -9.32 -12.34
C ASP A 43 -18.13 -10.12 -11.02
N PRO A 44 -18.17 -11.47 -11.05
CA PRO A 44 -18.08 -12.28 -9.84
C PRO A 44 -16.89 -11.93 -8.95
N GLU A 45 -15.78 -11.47 -9.54
CA GLU A 45 -14.56 -11.06 -8.81
C GLU A 45 -14.83 -9.94 -7.78
N VAL A 46 -15.90 -9.14 -7.94
CA VAL A 46 -16.31 -8.11 -6.98
C VAL A 46 -16.63 -8.68 -5.59
N TYR A 47 -17.12 -9.92 -5.53
CA TYR A 47 -17.54 -10.56 -4.28
C TYR A 47 -16.60 -11.68 -3.82
N GLN A 48 -15.59 -11.98 -4.63
CA GLN A 48 -14.65 -13.05 -4.35
C GLN A 48 -13.54 -12.56 -3.43
N ASN A 49 -13.16 -13.40 -2.48
CA ASN A 49 -11.89 -13.21 -1.79
C ASN A 49 -10.71 -13.53 -2.73
N ILE A 50 -9.50 -13.18 -2.33
CA ILE A 50 -8.30 -13.35 -3.17
C ILE A 50 -8.04 -14.79 -3.62
N THR A 51 -8.29 -15.82 -2.79
CA THR A 51 -8.05 -17.22 -3.18
C THR A 51 -9.11 -17.72 -4.16
N GLU A 52 -10.34 -17.22 -4.06
CA GLU A 52 -11.39 -17.44 -5.06
C GLU A 52 -11.05 -16.77 -6.40
N VAL A 53 -10.56 -15.52 -6.39
CA VAL A 53 -10.08 -14.83 -7.61
C VAL A 53 -8.95 -15.62 -8.27
N ILE A 54 -7.94 -16.03 -7.51
CA ILE A 54 -6.81 -16.83 -8.01
C ILE A 54 -7.30 -18.17 -8.61
N SER A 55 -8.19 -18.86 -7.91
CA SER A 55 -8.74 -20.15 -8.34
C SER A 55 -9.60 -20.01 -9.60
N SER A 56 -10.41 -18.95 -9.70
CA SER A 56 -11.25 -18.68 -10.87
C SER A 56 -10.44 -18.47 -12.15
N LYS A 57 -9.19 -18.01 -12.01
CA LYS A 57 -8.23 -17.80 -13.11
C LYS A 57 -7.36 -19.03 -13.40
N GLY A 58 -7.64 -20.16 -12.75
CA GLY A 58 -6.97 -21.43 -13.00
C GLY A 58 -5.62 -21.61 -12.30
N TYR A 59 -5.33 -20.81 -11.27
CA TYR A 59 -4.12 -20.92 -10.46
C TYR A 59 -4.44 -21.60 -9.12
N LYS A 60 -3.42 -22.21 -8.51
CA LYS A 60 -3.53 -22.77 -7.15
C LYS A 60 -2.93 -21.79 -6.16
N SER A 61 -3.58 -21.62 -5.01
CA SER A 61 -3.07 -20.80 -3.91
C SER A 61 -3.11 -21.49 -2.57
N GLU A 62 -2.23 -21.04 -1.67
CA GLU A 62 -2.20 -21.39 -0.24
C GLU A 62 -2.35 -20.09 0.59
N GLU A 63 -3.07 -20.18 1.71
CA GLU A 63 -3.09 -19.14 2.74
C GLU A 63 -2.13 -19.51 3.86
N HIS A 64 -1.35 -18.54 4.33
CA HIS A 64 -0.42 -18.71 5.43
C HIS A 64 -0.63 -17.62 6.47
N TYR A 65 -0.68 -18.02 7.75
CA TYR A 65 -0.89 -17.10 8.86
C TYR A 65 0.43 -16.91 9.61
N VAL A 66 0.97 -15.69 9.56
CA VAL A 66 2.23 -15.30 10.18
C VAL A 66 1.96 -14.44 11.40
N THR A 67 2.49 -14.82 12.55
CA THR A 67 2.38 -14.02 13.77
C THR A 67 3.60 -13.12 13.93
N THR A 68 3.38 -11.81 14.06
CA THR A 68 4.43 -10.82 14.31
C THR A 68 4.86 -10.84 15.77
N LYS A 69 6.03 -10.26 16.07
CA LYS A 69 6.56 -10.21 17.44
C LYS A 69 5.64 -9.48 18.42
N ASP A 70 4.92 -8.48 17.94
CA ASP A 70 3.97 -7.69 18.72
C ASP A 70 2.54 -8.26 18.73
N GLY A 71 2.30 -9.38 18.03
CA GLY A 71 1.08 -10.19 18.20
C GLY A 71 0.05 -10.08 17.08
N PHE A 72 0.30 -9.30 16.02
CA PHE A 72 -0.55 -9.31 14.82
C PHE A 72 -0.45 -10.65 14.10
N ILE A 73 -1.57 -11.08 13.52
CA ILE A 73 -1.65 -12.29 12.70
C ILE A 73 -1.94 -11.85 11.26
N LEU A 74 -0.94 -11.98 10.40
CA LEU A 74 -0.98 -11.57 9.00
C LEU A 74 -1.34 -12.77 8.12
N CYS A 75 -2.36 -12.64 7.28
CA CYS A 75 -2.63 -13.64 6.24
C CYS A 75 -1.89 -13.26 4.96
N ILE A 76 -0.88 -14.05 4.60
CA ILE A 76 -0.15 -13.91 3.34
C ILE A 76 -0.58 -15.02 2.37
N ILE A 77 -0.60 -14.70 1.08
CA ILE A 77 -1.11 -15.60 0.05
C ILE A 77 0.04 -16.08 -0.81
N ARG A 78 0.09 -17.37 -1.10
CA ARG A 78 1.08 -17.95 -2.02
C ARG A 78 0.38 -18.40 -3.29
N ILE A 79 0.84 -17.97 -4.46
CA ILE A 79 0.43 -18.52 -5.76
C ILE A 79 1.49 -19.54 -6.18
N LEU A 80 1.07 -20.79 -6.38
CA LEU A 80 2.00 -21.85 -6.74
C LEU A 80 2.53 -21.65 -8.17
N PRO A 81 3.82 -21.95 -8.43
CA PRO A 81 4.37 -21.90 -9.78
C PRO A 81 3.64 -22.88 -10.71
N LYS A 82 3.43 -22.52 -11.97
CA LYS A 82 2.80 -23.43 -12.96
C LYS A 82 3.71 -24.56 -13.42
N CYS A 83 5.01 -24.44 -13.19
CA CYS A 83 5.99 -25.44 -13.61
C CYS A 83 6.59 -26.17 -12.40
N HIS A 84 7.02 -27.42 -12.61
CA HIS A 84 7.80 -28.14 -11.62
C HIS A 84 9.26 -27.66 -11.65
N VAL A 85 9.67 -26.94 -10.61
CA VAL A 85 11.07 -26.64 -10.37
C VAL A 85 11.62 -27.64 -9.36
N ALA A 86 12.82 -28.17 -9.62
CA ALA A 86 13.50 -29.04 -8.67
C ALA A 86 13.65 -28.35 -7.31
N SER A 87 13.49 -29.13 -6.23
CA SER A 87 13.65 -28.66 -4.85
C SER A 87 14.96 -27.88 -4.68
N GLY A 88 14.89 -26.72 -4.03
CA GLY A 88 16.04 -25.83 -3.78
C GLY A 88 16.46 -24.91 -4.93
N ARG A 89 15.82 -24.99 -6.12
CA ARG A 89 16.05 -24.05 -7.25
C ARG A 89 14.89 -23.08 -7.50
N GLN A 90 13.85 -23.18 -6.69
CA GLN A 90 12.66 -22.36 -6.81
C GLN A 90 12.99 -20.89 -6.52
N LYS A 91 12.71 -20.00 -7.48
CA LYS A 91 12.91 -18.57 -7.30
C LYS A 91 11.70 -18.02 -6.55
N VAL A 92 11.92 -17.52 -5.34
CA VAL A 92 10.89 -16.94 -4.49
C VAL A 92 10.80 -15.44 -4.73
N VAL A 93 9.58 -14.94 -4.94
CA VAL A 93 9.28 -13.51 -5.10
C VAL A 93 8.23 -13.12 -4.08
N PHE A 94 8.47 -12.02 -3.37
CA PHE A 94 7.51 -11.42 -2.45
C PHE A 94 7.01 -10.09 -3.01
N LEU A 95 5.68 -9.94 -3.11
CA LEU A 95 4.99 -8.76 -3.60
C LEU A 95 4.29 -8.05 -2.43
N GLN A 96 4.65 -6.79 -2.17
CA GLN A 96 4.07 -5.98 -1.08
C GLN A 96 3.29 -4.78 -1.63
N HIS A 97 1.99 -4.74 -1.31
CA HIS A 97 1.07 -3.68 -1.72
C HIS A 97 1.36 -2.31 -1.07
N GLY A 98 0.69 -1.27 -1.57
CA GLY A 98 0.81 0.11 -1.13
C GLY A 98 -0.12 0.53 0.02
N LEU A 99 -0.23 1.84 0.22
CA LEU A 99 -1.12 2.46 1.21
C LEU A 99 -2.59 2.12 0.89
N LEU A 100 -3.36 1.76 1.93
CA LEU A 100 -4.79 1.40 1.83
C LEU A 100 -5.11 0.22 0.91
N ASP A 101 -4.12 -0.57 0.51
CA ASP A 101 -4.28 -1.64 -0.46
C ASP A 101 -4.19 -3.03 0.20
N SER A 102 -4.32 -4.09 -0.59
CA SER A 102 -4.12 -5.48 -0.15
C SER A 102 -3.41 -6.29 -1.24
N ALA A 103 -3.17 -7.57 -0.98
CA ALA A 103 -2.64 -8.53 -1.94
C ALA A 103 -3.45 -8.59 -3.26
N HIS A 104 -4.72 -8.17 -3.28
CA HIS A 104 -5.56 -8.12 -4.48
C HIS A 104 -4.92 -7.35 -5.64
N THR A 105 -4.17 -6.29 -5.33
CA THR A 105 -3.53 -5.42 -6.33
C THR A 105 -2.69 -6.20 -7.35
N TRP A 106 -2.13 -7.35 -6.95
CA TRP A 106 -1.28 -8.19 -7.79
C TRP A 106 -2.04 -9.21 -8.66
N VAL A 107 -3.37 -9.29 -8.52
CA VAL A 107 -4.26 -10.28 -9.19
C VAL A 107 -5.57 -9.67 -9.69
N ASN A 108 -5.72 -8.35 -9.64
CA ASN A 108 -6.94 -7.62 -9.96
C ASN A 108 -7.27 -7.55 -11.46
N ASN A 109 -6.33 -7.89 -12.36
CA ASN A 109 -6.50 -7.86 -13.81
C ASN A 109 -6.54 -9.27 -14.41
N LEU A 110 -6.47 -9.40 -15.74
CA LEU A 110 -6.36 -10.70 -16.39
C LEU A 110 -5.02 -11.39 -16.05
N PRO A 111 -4.92 -12.73 -16.25
CA PRO A 111 -3.68 -13.47 -15.99
C PRO A 111 -2.43 -12.93 -16.68
N ASP A 112 -2.55 -12.42 -17.90
CA ASP A 112 -1.47 -11.83 -18.70
C ASP A 112 -1.20 -10.35 -18.40
N GLU A 113 -1.99 -9.74 -17.53
CA GLU A 113 -1.92 -8.33 -17.11
C GLU A 113 -1.56 -8.18 -15.62
N SER A 114 -1.69 -9.24 -14.81
CA SER A 114 -1.44 -9.17 -13.38
C SER A 114 -0.09 -9.78 -13.01
N LEU A 115 0.76 -9.01 -12.35
CA LEU A 115 2.14 -9.43 -12.03
C LEU A 115 2.21 -10.75 -11.25
N GLY A 116 1.26 -11.01 -10.34
CA GLY A 116 1.23 -12.26 -9.58
C GLY A 116 1.09 -13.50 -10.47
N PHE A 117 0.22 -13.42 -11.49
CA PHE A 117 -0.01 -14.50 -12.44
C PHE A 117 1.12 -14.63 -13.45
N ILE A 118 1.60 -13.51 -13.99
CA ILE A 118 2.74 -13.48 -14.92
C ILE A 118 3.97 -14.14 -14.29
N LEU A 119 4.27 -13.86 -13.02
CA LEU A 119 5.38 -14.48 -12.31
C LEU A 119 5.16 -15.98 -12.09
N ALA A 120 3.97 -16.41 -11.70
CA ALA A 120 3.65 -17.82 -11.52
C ALA A 120 3.77 -18.63 -12.83
N ASP A 121 3.36 -18.04 -13.96
CA ASP A 121 3.54 -18.62 -15.30
C ASP A 121 5.02 -18.69 -15.71
N ASN A 122 5.83 -17.75 -15.22
CA ASN A 122 7.29 -17.73 -15.40
C ASN A 122 8.04 -18.50 -14.31
N CYS A 123 7.42 -19.51 -13.71
CA CYS A 123 8.05 -20.45 -12.79
C CYS A 123 8.52 -19.86 -11.45
N TYR A 124 8.03 -18.70 -11.03
CA TYR A 124 8.32 -18.15 -9.71
C TYR A 124 7.36 -18.69 -8.65
N ASP A 125 7.86 -18.83 -7.42
CA ASP A 125 7.04 -19.10 -6.24
C ASP A 125 6.66 -17.75 -5.65
N VAL A 126 5.40 -17.37 -5.82
CA VAL A 126 4.93 -15.99 -5.64
C VAL A 126 4.22 -15.89 -4.31
N TRP A 127 4.68 -14.95 -3.48
CA TRP A 127 4.11 -14.66 -2.18
C TRP A 127 3.59 -13.22 -2.16
N LEU A 128 2.35 -13.04 -1.73
CA LEU A 128 1.65 -11.76 -1.66
C LEU A 128 1.48 -11.39 -0.19
N GLY A 129 2.08 -10.27 0.22
CA GLY A 129 1.98 -9.75 1.57
C GLY A 129 0.67 -9.03 1.81
N ASN A 130 0.19 -9.04 3.06
CA ASN A 130 -0.87 -8.15 3.56
C ASN A 130 -0.40 -7.48 4.85
N SER A 131 -0.39 -6.14 4.86
CA SER A 131 -0.01 -5.36 6.05
C SER A 131 -1.09 -5.44 7.14
N ARG A 132 -0.68 -5.35 8.42
CA ARG A 132 -1.60 -5.26 9.57
C ARG A 132 -2.72 -4.24 9.36
N GLY A 133 -3.93 -4.60 9.78
CA GLY A 133 -5.14 -3.77 9.67
C GLY A 133 -5.76 -3.68 8.28
N SER A 134 -5.18 -4.32 7.25
CA SER A 134 -5.86 -4.56 5.98
C SER A 134 -6.90 -5.69 6.12
N THR A 135 -7.75 -5.87 5.09
CA THR A 135 -8.83 -6.86 5.03
C THR A 135 -8.41 -8.25 5.50
N TYR A 136 -7.22 -8.70 5.13
CA TYR A 136 -6.72 -10.06 5.43
C TYR A 136 -5.87 -10.15 6.71
N SER A 137 -5.46 -9.02 7.28
CA SER A 137 -4.50 -8.98 8.40
C SER A 137 -5.04 -8.14 9.56
N SER A 138 -6.34 -8.24 9.82
CA SER A 138 -7.05 -7.57 10.93
C SER A 138 -7.31 -8.49 12.11
N ASN A 139 -6.30 -9.31 12.48
CA ASN A 139 -6.38 -10.23 13.62
C ASN A 139 -5.13 -10.12 14.51
N HIS A 140 -5.27 -10.42 15.79
CA HIS A 140 -4.21 -10.26 16.79
C HIS A 140 -4.36 -11.27 17.93
N GLN A 141 -3.25 -11.67 18.56
CA GLN A 141 -3.25 -12.68 19.63
C GLN A 141 -4.01 -12.22 20.88
N TYR A 142 -3.87 -10.95 21.25
CA TYR A 142 -4.38 -10.40 22.50
C TYR A 142 -5.45 -9.29 22.34
N LEU A 143 -5.46 -8.59 21.21
CA LEU A 143 -6.29 -7.40 20.98
C LEU A 143 -7.39 -7.72 19.97
N LYS A 144 -8.51 -7.04 20.07
CA LYS A 144 -9.61 -7.09 19.10
C LYS A 144 -9.58 -5.84 18.23
N PRO A 145 -10.11 -5.89 16.99
CA PRO A 145 -10.26 -4.69 16.16
C PRO A 145 -11.12 -3.57 16.78
N ASP A 146 -11.90 -3.86 17.81
CA ASP A 146 -12.66 -2.86 18.57
C ASP A 146 -11.82 -2.14 19.66
N ASP A 147 -10.66 -2.70 20.02
CA ASP A 147 -9.74 -2.09 20.98
C ASP A 147 -8.95 -0.97 20.31
N LYS A 148 -8.80 0.19 20.98
CA LYS A 148 -8.09 1.33 20.40
C LYS A 148 -6.64 0.98 20.10
N GLU A 149 -6.01 0.27 21.02
CA GLU A 149 -4.61 -0.17 20.99
C GLU A 149 -4.31 -1.04 19.77
N PHE A 150 -5.32 -1.72 19.21
CA PHE A 150 -5.17 -2.49 17.97
C PHE A 150 -4.77 -1.60 16.79
N TRP A 151 -5.18 -0.33 16.77
CA TRP A 151 -4.93 0.60 15.66
C TRP A 151 -3.76 1.57 15.93
N GLU A 152 -3.03 1.40 17.03
CA GLU A 152 -1.86 2.23 17.36
C GLU A 152 -0.59 1.79 16.61
N PHE A 153 -0.65 1.80 15.28
CA PHE A 153 0.48 1.45 14.41
C PHE A 153 0.55 2.37 13.18
N SER A 154 1.70 2.42 12.53
CA SER A 154 1.90 3.00 11.20
C SER A 154 2.77 2.07 10.34
N TRP A 155 3.24 2.55 9.19
CA TRP A 155 4.23 1.85 8.38
C TRP A 155 5.56 1.61 9.12
N ASP A 156 5.82 2.30 10.24
CA ASP A 156 6.94 1.99 11.16
C ASP A 156 6.86 0.55 11.66
N GLU A 157 5.73 0.19 12.26
CA GLU A 157 5.52 -1.15 12.80
C GLU A 157 5.45 -2.20 11.69
N MET A 158 4.95 -1.85 10.50
CA MET A 158 4.98 -2.74 9.34
C MET A 158 6.43 -3.06 8.93
N GLY A 159 7.32 -2.06 8.87
CA GLY A 159 8.75 -2.28 8.57
C GLY A 159 9.47 -3.00 9.69
N LYS A 160 9.11 -2.71 10.95
CA LYS A 160 9.76 -3.24 12.14
C LYS A 160 9.33 -4.66 12.51
N TYR A 161 8.09 -5.06 12.22
CA TYR A 161 7.52 -6.32 12.71
C TYR A 161 6.89 -7.17 11.61
N ASP A 162 6.04 -6.60 10.76
CA ASP A 162 5.32 -7.38 9.73
C ASP A 162 6.29 -8.00 8.74
N LEU A 163 7.16 -7.16 8.18
CA LEU A 163 8.03 -7.57 7.11
C LEU A 163 9.09 -8.60 7.56
N PRO A 164 9.84 -8.40 8.67
CA PRO A 164 10.75 -9.42 9.17
C PRO A 164 10.07 -10.76 9.46
N ALA A 165 8.91 -10.76 10.12
CA ALA A 165 8.18 -11.99 10.42
C ALA A 165 7.78 -12.75 9.14
N THR A 166 7.27 -12.01 8.15
CA THR A 166 6.83 -12.55 6.87
C THR A 166 7.98 -13.13 6.06
N LEU A 167 9.06 -12.37 5.87
CA LEU A 167 10.20 -12.83 5.07
C LEU A 167 10.89 -14.04 5.70
N ILE A 168 11.09 -14.05 7.02
CA ILE A 168 11.68 -15.18 7.74
C ILE A 168 10.79 -16.42 7.62
N TYR A 169 9.47 -16.26 7.77
CA TYR A 169 8.52 -17.35 7.57
C TYR A 169 8.66 -17.98 6.18
N ILE A 170 8.65 -17.15 5.13
CA ILE A 170 8.75 -17.60 3.74
C ILE A 170 10.05 -18.37 3.50
N LEU A 171 11.20 -17.80 3.89
CA LEU A 171 12.51 -18.42 3.66
C LEU A 171 12.63 -19.78 4.37
N ASN A 172 12.12 -19.89 5.60
CA ASN A 172 12.07 -21.14 6.34
C ASN A 172 11.13 -22.16 5.69
N TYR A 173 9.95 -21.72 5.23
CA TYR A 173 8.97 -22.60 4.59
C TYR A 173 9.47 -23.14 3.25
N THR A 174 10.11 -22.29 2.43
CA THR A 174 10.58 -22.67 1.10
C THR A 174 12.00 -23.24 1.10
N ASN A 175 12.73 -23.15 2.22
CA ASN A 175 14.18 -23.40 2.31
C ASN A 175 15.01 -22.54 1.34
N ALA A 176 14.52 -21.36 0.97
CA ALA A 176 15.27 -20.45 0.12
C ALA A 176 16.24 -19.61 0.97
N GLU A 177 17.45 -19.39 0.47
CA GLU A 177 18.42 -18.52 1.16
C GLU A 177 18.05 -17.03 1.05
N LYS A 178 17.47 -16.66 -0.11
CA LYS A 178 17.06 -15.29 -0.44
C LYS A 178 15.82 -15.29 -1.32
N LEU A 179 15.14 -14.14 -1.35
CA LEU A 179 14.02 -13.87 -2.26
C LEU A 179 14.19 -12.53 -2.96
N SER A 180 13.45 -12.32 -4.05
CA SER A 180 13.29 -11.00 -4.67
C SER A 180 12.10 -10.28 -4.04
N TYR A 181 12.26 -9.01 -3.74
CA TYR A 181 11.21 -8.17 -3.19
C TYR A 181 10.71 -7.20 -4.25
N ILE A 182 9.40 -7.15 -4.47
CA ILE A 182 8.75 -6.13 -5.30
C ILE A 182 7.76 -5.37 -4.41
N GLY A 183 8.01 -4.08 -4.23
CA GLY A 183 7.13 -3.21 -3.46
C GLY A 183 6.46 -2.20 -4.36
N HIS A 184 5.19 -1.91 -4.10
CA HIS A 184 4.51 -0.73 -4.65
C HIS A 184 4.30 0.31 -3.54
N SER A 185 4.58 1.58 -3.82
CA SER A 185 4.22 2.69 -2.93
C SER A 185 4.73 2.51 -1.50
N GLN A 186 3.83 2.42 -0.50
CA GLN A 186 4.13 2.12 0.90
C GLN A 186 4.91 0.80 1.06
N GLY A 187 4.72 -0.19 0.19
CA GLY A 187 5.51 -1.42 0.20
C GLY A 187 7.01 -1.14 0.04
N CYS A 188 7.39 -0.18 -0.80
CA CYS A 188 8.79 0.28 -0.88
C CYS A 188 9.26 0.91 0.43
N GLN A 189 8.42 1.76 1.02
CA GLN A 189 8.69 2.47 2.26
C GLN A 189 8.92 1.51 3.44
N ILE A 190 8.09 0.46 3.54
CA ILE A 190 8.18 -0.60 4.55
C ILE A 190 9.53 -1.33 4.44
N LEU A 191 9.97 -1.71 3.24
CA LEU A 191 11.27 -2.37 3.07
C LEU A 191 12.43 -1.46 3.46
N LEU A 192 12.40 -0.19 3.05
CA LEU A 192 13.43 0.79 3.39
C LEU A 192 13.55 1.01 4.90
N ALA A 193 12.41 1.13 5.59
CA ALA A 193 12.36 1.23 7.06
C ALA A 193 12.87 -0.06 7.74
N CYS A 194 12.47 -1.23 7.21
CA CYS A 194 12.92 -2.53 7.69
C CYS A 194 14.44 -2.68 7.65
N PHE A 195 15.12 -2.16 6.62
CA PHE A 195 16.58 -2.25 6.54
C PHE A 195 17.33 -1.37 7.55
N ASP A 196 16.73 -0.30 8.03
CA ASP A 196 17.28 0.51 9.11
C ASP A 196 17.03 -0.15 10.48
N GLU A 197 15.79 -0.63 10.71
CA GLU A 197 15.42 -1.34 11.96
C GLU A 197 16.16 -2.67 12.12
N HIS A 198 16.34 -3.40 11.01
CA HIS A 198 16.91 -4.74 10.97
C HIS A 198 17.91 -4.88 9.81
N PRO A 199 19.14 -4.35 9.94
CA PRO A 199 20.12 -4.38 8.86
C PRO A 199 20.43 -5.79 8.31
N ILE A 200 20.26 -6.83 9.14
CA ILE A 200 20.42 -8.24 8.73
C ILE A 200 19.45 -8.65 7.61
N MET A 201 18.27 -8.02 7.51
CA MET A 201 17.26 -8.34 6.50
C MET A 201 17.74 -8.08 5.08
N GLN A 202 18.71 -7.18 4.88
CA GLN A 202 19.35 -6.98 3.58
C GLN A 202 20.03 -8.25 3.06
N SER A 203 20.48 -9.14 3.95
CA SER A 203 21.15 -10.38 3.54
C SER A 203 20.19 -11.41 2.92
N PHE A 204 18.89 -11.28 3.20
CA PHE A 204 17.83 -12.16 2.70
C PHE A 204 17.19 -11.70 1.38
N ILE A 205 17.54 -10.51 0.89
CA ILE A 205 17.02 -9.96 -0.35
C ILE A 205 18.07 -10.05 -1.45
N ASN A 206 17.71 -10.65 -2.59
CA ASN A 206 18.60 -10.73 -3.76
C ASN A 206 18.47 -9.50 -4.69
N LEU A 207 17.30 -8.89 -4.74
CA LEU A 207 16.91 -7.81 -5.63
C LEU A 207 15.69 -7.11 -5.03
N PHE A 208 15.72 -5.78 -5.03
CA PHE A 208 14.56 -4.95 -4.72
C PHE A 208 14.07 -4.24 -5.99
N ILE A 209 12.83 -4.51 -6.38
CA ILE A 209 12.14 -3.79 -7.44
C ILE A 209 11.14 -2.82 -6.78
N ALA A 210 11.38 -1.53 -6.95
CA ALA A 210 10.60 -0.46 -6.36
C ALA A 210 9.66 0.15 -7.41
N LEU A 211 8.35 -0.04 -7.25
CA LEU A 211 7.31 0.53 -8.10
C LEU A 211 6.71 1.75 -7.39
N ALA A 212 6.86 2.94 -7.97
CA ALA A 212 6.40 4.22 -7.40
C ALA A 212 6.80 4.41 -5.91
N PRO A 213 8.10 4.41 -5.56
CA PRO A 213 8.54 4.38 -4.17
C PRO A 213 8.19 5.65 -3.38
N ALA A 214 7.36 5.51 -2.34
CA ALA A 214 6.85 6.61 -1.51
C ALA A 214 7.65 6.85 -0.22
N ALA A 215 8.94 7.20 -0.32
CA ALA A 215 9.79 7.48 0.85
C ALA A 215 9.77 8.95 1.32
N TYR A 216 9.67 9.89 0.37
CA TYR A 216 9.50 11.32 0.62
C TYR A 216 8.16 11.76 0.06
N LEU A 217 7.54 12.76 0.69
CA LEU A 217 6.19 13.21 0.37
C LEU A 217 6.07 14.75 0.38
N GLY A 218 7.19 15.48 0.40
CA GLY A 218 7.16 16.94 0.50
C GLY A 218 6.70 17.63 -0.78
N SER A 219 6.78 16.94 -1.93
CA SER A 219 6.42 17.48 -3.25
C SER A 219 5.18 16.82 -3.86
N ILE A 220 4.33 16.17 -3.05
CA ILE A 220 3.10 15.56 -3.56
C ILE A 220 2.17 16.58 -4.21
N LYS A 221 1.45 16.11 -5.23
CA LYS A 221 0.42 16.89 -5.92
C LYS A 221 -0.97 16.66 -5.33
N SER A 222 -1.15 15.54 -4.63
CA SER A 222 -2.42 15.18 -3.99
C SER A 222 -2.97 16.31 -3.10
N PRO A 223 -4.29 16.59 -3.16
CA PRO A 223 -4.96 17.56 -2.29
C PRO A 223 -4.79 17.30 -0.79
N ILE A 224 -4.41 16.08 -0.38
CA ILE A 224 -4.11 15.72 1.02
C ILE A 224 -3.08 16.68 1.63
N ARG A 225 -2.18 17.25 0.83
CA ARG A 225 -1.19 18.24 1.29
C ARG A 225 -1.77 19.46 2.00
N TYR A 226 -2.99 19.87 1.67
CA TYR A 226 -3.64 21.03 2.29
C TYR A 226 -4.22 20.73 3.67
N ILE A 227 -4.59 19.47 3.91
CA ILE A 227 -5.14 19.01 5.20
C ILE A 227 -4.06 18.42 6.12
N ALA A 228 -2.93 17.98 5.56
CA ALA A 228 -1.83 17.36 6.29
C ALA A 228 -1.34 18.15 7.53
N PRO A 229 -1.20 19.49 7.49
CA PRO A 229 -0.81 20.28 8.67
C PRO A 229 -1.75 20.15 9.87
N PHE A 230 -3.01 19.76 9.65
CA PHE A 230 -4.03 19.65 10.69
C PHE A 230 -4.25 18.23 11.19
N ALA A 231 -3.62 17.22 10.56
CA ALA A 231 -3.89 15.79 10.81
C ALA A 231 -3.81 15.41 12.29
N LYS A 232 -2.75 15.82 13.01
CA LYS A 232 -2.62 15.57 14.46
C LYS A 232 -3.71 16.24 15.30
N THR A 233 -4.23 17.39 14.86
CA THR A 233 -5.27 18.11 15.61
C THR A 233 -6.61 17.38 15.49
N VAL A 234 -6.87 16.75 14.34
CA VAL A 234 -8.12 16.03 14.06
C VAL A 234 -8.04 14.54 14.36
N GLU A 235 -6.84 13.98 14.55
CA GLU A 235 -6.60 12.56 14.86
C GLU A 235 -7.51 12.01 15.97
N PRO A 236 -7.61 12.62 17.18
CA PRO A 236 -8.48 12.08 18.23
C PRO A 236 -9.96 12.04 17.84
N VAL A 237 -10.39 12.99 17.00
CA VAL A 237 -11.77 13.06 16.50
C VAL A 237 -12.01 11.94 15.48
N ILE A 238 -11.08 11.76 14.54
CA ILE A 238 -11.18 10.71 13.51
C ILE A 238 -11.09 9.32 14.14
N GLU A 239 -10.17 9.11 15.08
CA GLU A 239 -10.06 7.87 15.85
C GLU A 239 -11.37 7.51 16.55
N TRP A 240 -12.02 8.48 17.19
CA TRP A 240 -13.27 8.24 17.91
C TRP A 240 -14.42 7.86 16.97
N PHE A 241 -14.53 8.48 15.80
CA PHE A 241 -15.57 8.15 14.83
C PHE A 241 -15.32 6.85 14.06
N GLY A 242 -14.05 6.48 13.86
CA GLY A 242 -13.63 5.30 13.09
C GLY A 242 -13.22 4.08 13.93
N ASN A 243 -13.24 4.17 15.27
CA ASN A 243 -12.58 3.21 16.17
C ASN A 243 -11.11 2.96 15.76
N GLY A 244 -10.38 4.00 15.36
CA GLY A 244 -8.98 3.89 14.90
C GLY A 244 -8.79 3.31 13.48
N LEU A 245 -9.83 2.73 12.88
CA LEU A 245 -9.82 2.20 11.53
C LEU A 245 -10.15 3.27 10.48
N PHE A 246 -9.34 3.34 9.43
CA PHE A 246 -9.63 4.10 8.22
C PHE A 246 -10.04 3.13 7.11
N LEU A 247 -11.36 2.93 6.93
CA LEU A 247 -11.95 2.06 5.90
C LEU A 247 -13.12 2.73 5.18
N CYS A 248 -13.36 2.28 3.95
CA CYS A 248 -14.63 2.41 3.26
C CYS A 248 -15.46 1.14 3.47
N LYS A 249 -16.46 1.15 4.35
CA LYS A 249 -17.39 0.00 4.47
C LYS A 249 -18.33 -0.06 3.24
N PRO A 250 -18.86 -1.24 2.87
CA PRO A 250 -19.81 -1.40 1.76
C PRO A 250 -21.10 -0.59 1.87
N ASN A 251 -21.45 -0.11 3.07
CA ASN A 251 -22.60 0.79 3.29
C ASN A 251 -22.28 2.28 2.99
N HIS A 252 -21.03 2.61 2.66
CA HIS A 252 -20.66 3.94 2.18
C HIS A 252 -20.90 4.02 0.68
N ILE A 253 -21.31 5.20 0.22
CA ILE A 253 -21.61 5.46 -1.19
C ILE A 253 -20.35 5.12 -2.02
N PRO A 254 -20.38 4.13 -2.94
CA PRO A 254 -19.22 3.68 -3.71
C PRO A 254 -18.44 4.82 -4.38
N PHE A 255 -19.16 5.87 -4.78
CA PHE A 255 -18.60 7.12 -5.30
C PHE A 255 -17.58 7.78 -4.35
N VAL A 256 -17.82 7.82 -3.04
CA VAL A 256 -16.88 8.44 -2.08
C VAL A 256 -15.58 7.63 -1.97
N CYS A 257 -15.67 6.31 -2.10
CA CYS A 257 -14.54 5.39 -1.91
C CYS A 257 -13.63 5.32 -3.15
N SER A 258 -14.20 5.34 -4.35
CA SER A 258 -13.42 5.49 -5.59
C SER A 258 -12.65 6.81 -5.63
N ASN A 259 -13.22 7.88 -5.07
CA ASN A 259 -12.56 9.18 -5.02
C ASN A 259 -11.35 9.22 -4.08
N ILE A 260 -11.31 8.42 -3.01
CA ILE A 260 -10.14 8.37 -2.10
C ILE A 260 -8.90 7.85 -2.83
N MET A 261 -9.03 6.83 -3.68
CA MET A 261 -7.90 6.30 -4.43
C MET A 261 -7.38 7.29 -5.47
N TYR A 262 -8.26 7.97 -6.21
CA TYR A 262 -7.84 9.04 -7.13
C TYR A 262 -7.25 10.25 -6.41
N LEU A 263 -7.75 10.59 -5.22
CA LEU A 263 -7.18 11.66 -4.39
C LEU A 263 -5.74 11.37 -3.98
N ILE A 264 -5.39 10.10 -3.76
CA ILE A 264 -4.04 9.67 -3.38
C ILE A 264 -3.15 9.53 -4.63
N ALA A 265 -3.63 8.82 -5.65
CA ALA A 265 -2.83 8.36 -6.78
C ALA A 265 -2.71 9.33 -7.97
N GLY A 266 -3.69 10.22 -8.13
CA GLY A 266 -3.94 10.97 -9.36
C GLY A 266 -4.85 10.22 -10.33
N TYR A 267 -5.63 10.97 -11.10
CA TYR A 267 -6.58 10.40 -12.07
C TYR A 267 -5.89 10.13 -13.42
N ASP A 268 -5.98 8.90 -13.93
CA ASP A 268 -5.59 8.56 -15.30
C ASP A 268 -6.69 7.78 -16.02
N SER A 269 -7.52 8.49 -16.78
CA SER A 269 -8.57 7.88 -17.60
C SER A 269 -8.07 7.09 -18.81
N LYS A 270 -6.81 7.25 -19.22
CA LYS A 270 -6.28 6.62 -20.44
C LYS A 270 -5.80 5.21 -20.18
N ASN A 271 -5.11 4.99 -19.06
CA ASN A 271 -4.53 3.69 -18.72
C ASN A 271 -5.48 2.84 -17.86
N THR A 272 -6.36 3.46 -17.06
CA THR A 272 -7.29 2.71 -16.20
C THR A 272 -8.29 1.90 -17.04
N ASN A 273 -8.33 0.57 -16.82
CA ASN A 273 -9.37 -0.27 -17.38
C ASN A 273 -10.73 0.01 -16.69
N VAL A 274 -11.51 0.90 -17.29
CA VAL A 274 -12.78 1.38 -16.72
C VAL A 274 -13.80 0.24 -16.51
N SER A 275 -13.77 -0.83 -17.31
CA SER A 275 -14.71 -1.94 -17.11
C SER A 275 -14.37 -2.78 -15.88
N ARG A 276 -13.12 -2.75 -15.39
CA ARG A 276 -12.69 -3.42 -14.16
C ARG A 276 -12.73 -2.51 -12.92
N LEU A 277 -13.08 -1.24 -13.08
CA LEU A 277 -13.20 -0.30 -11.96
C LEU A 277 -14.07 -0.82 -10.80
N PRO A 278 -15.24 -1.48 -11.03
CA PRO A 278 -16.01 -2.07 -9.93
C PRO A 278 -15.24 -3.09 -9.09
N ILE A 279 -14.31 -3.84 -9.70
CA ILE A 279 -13.46 -4.82 -9.01
C ILE A 279 -12.41 -4.10 -8.17
N TYR A 280 -11.74 -3.08 -8.73
CA TYR A 280 -10.73 -2.32 -7.99
C TYR A 280 -11.33 -1.66 -6.74
N VAL A 281 -12.51 -1.05 -6.86
CA VAL A 281 -13.14 -0.36 -5.72
C VAL A 281 -13.79 -1.30 -4.71
N ALA A 282 -14.06 -2.55 -5.09
CA ALA A 282 -14.55 -3.57 -4.17
C ALA A 282 -13.45 -4.05 -3.21
N HIS A 283 -12.21 -4.07 -3.69
CA HIS A 283 -11.04 -4.57 -2.96
C HIS A 283 -10.12 -3.48 -2.42
N THR A 284 -10.32 -2.23 -2.84
CA THR A 284 -9.51 -1.07 -2.42
C THR A 284 -10.43 0.14 -2.14
N PRO A 285 -10.34 0.79 -0.96
CA PRO A 285 -9.33 0.58 0.07
C PRO A 285 -9.60 -0.64 0.96
N ALA A 286 -8.54 -1.38 1.28
CA ALA A 286 -8.57 -2.60 2.10
C ALA A 286 -8.39 -2.31 3.61
N GLY A 287 -8.11 -1.06 3.99
CA GLY A 287 -8.03 -0.61 5.37
C GLY A 287 -6.63 -0.30 5.88
N THR A 288 -6.55 0.64 6.82
CA THR A 288 -5.34 1.02 7.55
C THR A 288 -5.71 1.73 8.84
N SER A 289 -4.75 2.01 9.72
CA SER A 289 -4.98 2.80 10.93
C SER A 289 -5.02 4.31 10.66
N VAL A 290 -5.74 5.04 11.50
CA VAL A 290 -5.67 6.51 11.52
C VAL A 290 -4.24 6.98 11.80
N GLN A 291 -3.52 6.33 12.72
CA GLN A 291 -2.12 6.63 13.02
C GLN A 291 -1.22 6.52 11.78
N ASN A 292 -1.46 5.54 10.89
CA ASN A 292 -0.72 5.45 9.63
C ASN A 292 -0.99 6.64 8.71
N MET A 293 -2.25 7.06 8.57
CA MET A 293 -2.61 8.24 7.78
C MET A 293 -2.01 9.54 8.36
N VAL A 294 -1.98 9.66 9.69
CA VAL A 294 -1.32 10.78 10.38
C VAL A 294 0.18 10.74 10.12
N HIS A 295 0.80 9.57 10.07
CA HIS A 295 2.21 9.44 9.73
C HIS A 295 2.51 9.94 8.32
N TYR A 296 1.68 9.60 7.33
CA TYR A 296 1.79 10.17 5.99
C TYR A 296 1.71 11.70 5.99
N CYS A 297 0.76 12.26 6.75
CA CYS A 297 0.62 13.71 6.89
C CYS A 297 1.86 14.36 7.52
N GLN A 298 2.48 13.73 8.52
CA GLN A 298 3.74 14.19 9.08
C GLN A 298 4.86 14.19 8.02
N GLY A 299 4.95 13.15 7.21
CA GLY A 299 5.91 13.05 6.10
C GLY A 299 5.72 14.15 5.06
N ILE A 300 4.47 14.50 4.73
CA ILE A 300 4.14 15.59 3.81
C ILE A 300 4.58 16.95 4.38
N VAL A 301 4.30 17.20 5.65
CA VAL A 301 4.59 18.49 6.30
C VAL A 301 6.08 18.68 6.55
N THR A 302 6.77 17.62 6.99
CA THR A 302 8.19 17.70 7.37
C THR A 302 9.14 17.48 6.21
N ASP A 303 8.69 16.84 5.13
CA ASP A 303 9.50 16.38 4.01
C ASP A 303 10.71 15.54 4.47
N ARG A 304 10.47 14.64 5.42
CA ARG A 304 11.48 13.76 6.04
C ARG A 304 11.03 12.31 6.02
N PHE A 305 11.99 11.42 5.80
CA PHE A 305 11.81 10.00 5.98
C PHE A 305 12.22 9.65 7.41
N GLN A 306 11.24 9.58 8.31
CA GLN A 306 11.44 9.53 9.76
C GLN A 306 10.36 8.69 10.43
N LYS A 307 10.60 8.30 11.68
CA LYS A 307 9.61 7.58 12.50
C LYS A 307 8.43 8.47 12.88
N TYR A 308 7.37 7.85 13.39
CA TYR A 308 6.15 8.52 13.81
C TYR A 308 6.43 9.56 14.89
N ASP A 309 5.99 10.79 14.67
CA ASP A 309 6.04 11.81 15.70
C ASP A 309 4.87 11.59 16.66
N TYR A 310 5.13 11.19 17.90
CA TYR A 310 4.12 11.08 18.96
C TYR A 310 3.91 12.39 19.74
N GLY A 311 4.70 13.42 19.46
CA GLY A 311 4.82 14.66 20.21
C GLY A 311 5.95 14.60 21.26
N PRO A 312 6.48 15.74 21.72
CA PRO A 312 7.74 15.80 22.45
C PRO A 312 7.85 14.88 23.67
N THR A 313 6.77 14.78 24.46
CA THR A 313 6.74 13.97 25.68
C THR A 313 6.76 12.47 25.37
N LYS A 314 5.91 12.00 24.45
CA LYS A 314 5.82 10.58 24.09
C LYS A 314 7.01 10.15 23.22
N ASN A 315 7.55 11.05 22.39
CA ASN A 315 8.84 10.83 21.70
C ASN A 315 9.98 10.61 22.69
N LEU A 316 10.07 11.41 23.77
CA LEU A 316 11.13 11.21 24.77
C LEU A 316 11.02 9.84 25.45
N GLN A 317 9.79 9.35 25.68
CA GLN A 317 9.55 8.02 26.27
C GLN A 317 9.89 6.88 25.31
N ILE A 318 9.60 7.03 24.01
CA ILE A 318 9.75 5.95 23.02
C ILE A 318 11.15 5.95 22.39
N TYR A 319 11.69 7.13 22.09
CA TYR A 319 12.92 7.31 21.32
C TYR A 319 14.10 7.83 22.15
N ASN A 320 13.90 8.18 23.43
CA ASN A 320 14.89 8.88 24.26
C ASN A 320 15.31 10.25 23.69
N GLN A 321 14.49 10.87 22.84
CA GLN A 321 14.68 12.21 22.27
C GLN A 321 13.33 12.85 21.98
N SER A 322 13.24 14.18 21.98
CA SER A 322 11.98 14.91 21.83
C SER A 322 11.44 14.97 20.39
N TYR A 323 12.26 14.64 19.40
CA TYR A 323 11.90 14.59 17.98
C TYR A 323 12.00 13.14 17.48
N PRO A 324 11.20 12.73 16.49
CA PRO A 324 11.33 11.39 15.91
C PRO A 324 12.68 11.24 15.18
N PRO A 325 13.35 10.08 15.30
CA PRO A 325 14.58 9.81 14.57
C PRO A 325 14.32 9.64 13.06
N LEU A 326 15.31 9.99 12.25
CA LEU A 326 15.30 9.75 10.80
C LEU A 326 15.65 8.29 10.49
N TYR A 327 15.06 7.74 9.44
CA TYR A 327 15.47 6.45 8.88
C TYR A 327 16.76 6.60 8.06
N ASN A 328 17.78 5.79 8.34
CA ASN A 328 19.05 5.85 7.61
C ASN A 328 19.11 4.83 6.46
N ILE A 329 18.78 5.31 5.26
CA ILE A 329 18.83 4.52 4.02
C ILE A 329 20.14 4.69 3.23
N SER A 330 21.16 5.33 3.80
CA SER A 330 22.46 5.54 3.13
C SER A 330 23.38 4.31 3.13
N GLN A 331 22.95 3.18 3.71
CA GLN A 331 23.75 1.96 3.86
C GLN A 331 23.08 0.71 3.25
N LEU A 332 22.19 0.88 2.28
CA LEU A 332 21.67 -0.20 1.46
C LEU A 332 22.81 -0.93 0.72
N LYS A 333 22.73 -2.25 0.57
CA LYS A 333 23.77 -3.08 -0.07
C LYS A 333 23.25 -4.00 -1.17
N ILE A 334 21.95 -4.00 -1.41
CA ILE A 334 21.27 -4.88 -2.37
C ILE A 334 21.07 -4.15 -3.71
N PRO A 335 21.02 -4.84 -4.84
CA PRO A 335 20.67 -4.20 -6.10
C PRO A 335 19.22 -3.72 -6.09
N ILE A 336 18.99 -2.50 -6.59
CA ILE A 336 17.67 -1.87 -6.64
C ILE A 336 17.32 -1.49 -8.08
N ILE A 337 16.11 -1.83 -8.53
CA ILE A 337 15.54 -1.34 -9.79
C ILE A 337 14.36 -0.43 -9.43
N ILE A 338 14.32 0.77 -10.00
CA ILE A 338 13.28 1.76 -9.70
C ILE A 338 12.42 2.00 -10.94
N TYR A 339 11.09 1.95 -10.75
CA TYR A 339 10.08 2.35 -11.72
C TYR A 339 9.25 3.49 -11.12
N TYR A 340 9.08 4.60 -11.85
CA TYR A 340 8.30 5.75 -11.35
C TYR A 340 7.66 6.57 -12.48
N GLY A 341 6.56 7.25 -12.15
CA GLY A 341 5.67 7.92 -13.11
C GLY A 341 5.83 9.44 -13.13
N GLY A 342 5.55 10.07 -14.27
CA GLY A 342 5.56 11.54 -14.41
C GLY A 342 4.27 12.21 -13.92
N HIS A 343 3.15 11.50 -13.99
CA HIS A 343 1.85 11.94 -13.50
C HIS A 343 1.51 11.37 -12.12
N ASP A 344 2.46 10.75 -11.45
CA ASP A 344 2.28 10.26 -10.08
C ASP A 344 2.08 11.44 -9.11
N TRP A 345 0.95 11.45 -8.41
CA TRP A 345 0.61 12.50 -7.44
C TRP A 345 1.16 12.23 -6.03
N LEU A 346 1.52 10.98 -5.71
CA LEU A 346 1.99 10.57 -4.41
C LEU A 346 3.51 10.38 -4.39
N ALA A 347 4.04 9.48 -5.21
CA ALA A 347 5.48 9.32 -5.40
C ALA A 347 5.95 10.28 -6.50
N SER A 348 5.88 11.58 -6.19
CA SER A 348 6.15 12.63 -7.16
C SER A 348 7.57 12.53 -7.73
N TYR A 349 7.77 13.04 -8.95
CA TYR A 349 9.09 13.10 -9.59
C TYR A 349 10.18 13.65 -8.65
N ASN A 350 9.90 14.74 -7.94
CA ASN A 350 10.87 15.39 -7.06
C ASN A 350 11.21 14.52 -5.84
N ASP A 351 10.20 13.87 -5.24
CA ASP A 351 10.36 13.02 -4.07
C ASP A 351 11.14 11.75 -4.42
N VAL A 352 10.85 11.13 -5.56
CA VAL A 352 11.61 9.96 -6.06
C VAL A 352 13.06 10.33 -6.37
N HIS A 353 13.31 11.51 -6.97
CA HIS A 353 14.69 11.98 -7.19
C HIS A 353 15.43 12.27 -5.89
N LYS A 354 14.73 12.73 -4.85
CA LYS A 354 15.31 12.91 -3.52
C LYS A 354 15.72 11.57 -2.91
N LEU A 355 14.91 10.53 -3.07
CA LEU A 355 15.27 9.16 -2.69
C LEU A 355 16.48 8.64 -3.48
N ILE A 356 16.45 8.74 -4.82
CA ILE A 356 17.53 8.28 -5.70
C ILE A 356 18.88 8.87 -5.27
N LYS A 357 18.92 10.17 -4.94
CA LYS A 357 20.16 10.83 -4.48
C LYS A 357 20.77 10.21 -3.22
N GLN A 358 19.97 9.57 -2.37
CA GLN A 358 20.45 8.96 -1.13
C GLN A 358 20.90 7.51 -1.29
N ILE A 359 20.33 6.78 -2.26
CA ILE A 359 20.56 5.34 -2.46
C ILE A 359 21.33 5.00 -3.75
N ASN A 360 21.81 6.03 -4.46
CA ASN A 360 22.32 5.95 -5.84
C ASN A 360 23.32 4.80 -6.09
N TYR A 361 24.19 4.51 -5.14
CA TYR A 361 25.28 3.54 -5.26
C TYR A 361 24.81 2.07 -5.29
N THR A 362 23.53 1.81 -5.01
CA THR A 362 22.90 0.48 -5.10
C THR A 362 21.96 0.32 -6.29
N ILE A 363 21.67 1.40 -7.00
CA ILE A 363 20.70 1.38 -8.10
C ILE A 363 21.31 0.69 -9.32
N SER A 364 20.68 -0.38 -9.75
CA SER A 364 21.05 -1.13 -10.96
C SER A 364 20.42 -0.52 -12.22
N SER A 365 19.16 -0.09 -12.15
CA SER A 365 18.49 0.61 -13.24
C SER A 365 17.35 1.49 -12.76
N ILE A 366 17.03 2.50 -13.59
CA ILE A 366 15.93 3.45 -13.36
C ILE A 366 15.08 3.50 -14.63
N HIS A 367 13.77 3.34 -14.46
CA HIS A 367 12.80 3.33 -15.52
C HIS A 367 11.73 4.40 -15.23
N TYR A 368 11.70 5.43 -16.07
CA TYR A 368 10.77 6.54 -15.95
C TYR A 368 9.67 6.42 -17.00
N PHE A 369 8.41 6.49 -16.56
CA PHE A 369 7.24 6.49 -17.43
C PHE A 369 6.53 7.84 -17.34
N PRO A 370 6.75 8.77 -18.29
CA PRO A 370 6.24 10.14 -18.17
C PRO A 370 4.72 10.23 -18.02
N GLN A 371 3.98 9.26 -18.57
CA GLN A 371 2.52 9.29 -18.59
C GLN A 371 1.89 8.55 -17.40
N TYR A 372 2.65 7.70 -16.69
CA TYR A 372 2.07 6.87 -15.63
C TYR A 372 1.73 7.71 -14.40
N ASN A 373 0.57 7.42 -13.81
CA ASN A 373 0.19 7.82 -12.46
C ASN A 373 0.69 6.80 -11.41
N HIS A 374 0.23 6.93 -10.17
CA HIS A 374 0.65 6.05 -9.08
C HIS A 374 0.14 4.60 -9.16
N LEU A 375 -1.06 4.38 -9.72
CA LEU A 375 -1.74 3.09 -9.76
C LEU A 375 -1.46 2.31 -11.05
N ASP A 376 -0.96 2.98 -12.08
CA ASP A 376 -0.61 2.35 -13.36
C ASP A 376 0.48 1.26 -13.21
N PHE A 377 1.21 1.26 -12.10
CA PHE A 377 2.20 0.23 -11.79
C PHE A 377 1.62 -1.11 -11.33
N VAL A 378 0.33 -1.13 -10.97
CA VAL A 378 -0.34 -2.32 -10.42
C VAL A 378 -1.67 -2.64 -11.11
N TRP A 379 -2.33 -1.67 -11.75
CA TRP A 379 -3.69 -1.84 -12.28
C TRP A 379 -3.79 -1.80 -13.82
N VAL A 380 -2.67 -1.75 -14.54
CA VAL A 380 -2.64 -1.60 -16.01
C VAL A 380 -1.92 -2.76 -16.68
#